data_AF-A0A482UWU9-F1
#
_entry.id   AF-A0A482UWU9-F1
#
_cell.length_a   1.000
_cell.length_b   1.000
_cell.length_c   1.000
_cell.angle_alpha   90.00
_cell.angle_beta   90.00
_cell.angle_gamma   90.00
#
_symmetry.space_group_name_H-M   'P 1'
#
loop_
_entity.id
_entity.type
_entity.pdbx_description
1 polymer ?
#
loop_
_entity_poly.entity_id
_entity_poly.type
_entity_poly.pdbx_seq_one_letter_code
_entity_poly.pdbx_strand_id
1 'polypeptide(L)'
;MLYIDTIIVDVRDDEEFEYGHIIGAKNLPSEYWRDHSFICDFLASSAKYDNLIFHCQMSQIRGPTCARLCAEMLSESVEKGLLEAVNAPKV
;
A
#
# COMPACT_ATOMS: atom_id res chain seq x y z
N MET A 1 -22.57 7.59 -8.99
CA MET A 1 -21.15 7.98 -8.85
C MET A 1 -20.48 6.82 -8.13
N LEU A 2 -19.66 6.05 -8.84
CA LEU A 2 -18.95 4.91 -8.24
C LEU A 2 -17.84 5.48 -7.36
N TYR A 3 -18.03 5.45 -6.05
CA TYR A 3 -17.02 5.84 -5.09
C TYR A 3 -16.12 4.63 -4.87
N ILE A 4 -14.86 4.72 -5.28
CA ILE A 4 -13.86 3.68 -5.04
C ILE A 4 -13.02 4.15 -3.85
N ASP A 5 -13.37 3.67 -2.66
CA ASP A 5 -12.63 3.91 -1.40
C ASP A 5 -11.40 3.00 -1.30
N THR A 6 -10.68 2.88 -2.41
CA THR A 6 -9.58 1.93 -2.56
C THR A 6 -8.44 2.56 -3.36
N ILE A 7 -7.22 2.30 -2.93
CA ILE A 7 -6.02 2.59 -3.71
C ILE A 7 -5.39 1.27 -4.15
N ILE A 8 -5.03 1.21 -5.43
CA ILE A 8 -4.28 0.10 -6.00
C ILE A 8 -2.81 0.50 -5.99
N VAL A 9 -1.99 -0.32 -5.37
CA VAL A 9 -0.55 -0.13 -5.21
C VAL A 9 0.16 -1.17 -6.07
N ASP A 10 0.77 -0.70 -7.15
CA ASP A 10 1.59 -1.52 -8.03
C ASP A 10 3.06 -1.40 -7.62
N VAL A 11 3.61 -2.46 -7.04
CA VAL A 11 4.98 -2.47 -6.50
C VAL A 11 6.03 -2.99 -7.49
N ARG A 12 5.68 -3.02 -8.77
CA ARG A 12 6.63 -3.28 -9.87
C ARG A 12 7.52 -2.06 -10.12
N ASP A 13 8.59 -2.25 -10.88
CA ASP A 13 9.43 -1.12 -11.30
C ASP A 13 8.71 -0.24 -12.34
N ASP A 14 9.32 0.91 -12.65
CA ASP A 14 8.74 1.92 -13.54
C ASP A 14 8.53 1.37 -14.96
N GLU A 15 9.48 0.58 -15.47
CA GLU A 15 9.42 0.00 -16.81
C GLU A 15 8.24 -0.98 -16.93
N GLU A 16 8.09 -1.90 -15.97
CA GLU A 16 6.96 -2.83 -15.90
C GLU A 16 5.60 -2.12 -15.80
N PHE A 17 5.55 -0.98 -15.12
CA PHE A 17 4.34 -0.18 -14.95
C PHE A 17 3.95 0.56 -16.24
N GLU A 18 4.93 1.14 -16.93
CA GLU A 18 4.73 1.85 -18.21
C GLU A 18 4.21 0.93 -19.32
N TYR A 19 4.65 -0.33 -19.37
CA TYR A 19 4.14 -1.30 -20.34
C TYR A 19 2.67 -1.70 -20.13
N GLY A 20 2.10 -1.39 -18.97
CA GLY A 20 0.69 -1.61 -18.70
C GLY A 20 0.40 -1.76 -17.21
N HIS A 21 -0.61 -1.05 -16.74
CA HIS A 21 -1.04 -1.04 -15.35
C HIS A 21 -2.55 -0.81 -15.23
N ILE A 22 -3.09 -1.07 -14.04
CA ILE A 22 -4.50 -0.79 -13.75
C ILE A 22 -4.69 0.72 -13.68
N ILE A 23 -5.68 1.25 -14.42
CA ILE A 23 -5.98 2.69 -14.44
C ILE A 23 -6.21 3.20 -13.01
N GLY A 24 -5.44 4.21 -12.62
CA GLY A 24 -5.50 4.82 -11.29
C GLY A 24 -4.60 4.17 -10.23
N ALA A 25 -3.88 3.10 -10.57
CA ALA A 25 -2.88 2.52 -9.68
C ALA A 25 -1.74 3.52 -9.41
N LYS A 26 -1.20 3.46 -8.19
CA LYS A 26 0.02 4.14 -7.80
C LYS A 26 1.19 3.20 -7.98
N ASN A 27 2.16 3.61 -8.79
CA ASN A 27 3.41 2.89 -8.90
C ASN A 27 4.31 3.24 -7.72
N LEU A 28 4.57 2.25 -6.86
CA LEU A 28 5.39 2.38 -5.67
C LEU A 28 6.34 1.17 -5.63
N PRO A 29 7.44 1.18 -6.42
CA PRO A 29 8.37 0.07 -6.55
C PRO A 29 8.79 -0.58 -5.24
N SER A 30 8.92 -1.91 -5.25
CA SER A 30 9.16 -2.71 -4.05
C SER A 30 10.45 -2.36 -3.29
N GLU A 31 11.44 -1.74 -3.93
CA GLU A 31 12.67 -1.30 -3.25
C GLU A 31 12.44 -0.26 -2.15
N TYR A 32 11.40 0.57 -2.26
CA TYR A 32 11.11 1.64 -1.31
C TYR A 32 10.45 1.13 -0.01
N TRP A 33 9.86 -0.06 -0.04
CA TRP A 33 9.07 -0.59 1.08
C TRP A 33 9.89 -1.11 2.26
N ARG A 34 11.22 -1.02 2.21
CA ARG A 34 12.08 -1.24 3.38
C ARG A 34 12.36 0.06 4.15
N ASP A 35 12.04 1.21 3.57
CA ASP A 35 12.18 2.50 4.21
C ASP A 35 10.93 2.81 5.05
N HIS A 36 11.11 2.87 6.37
CA HIS A 36 10.02 3.16 7.30
C HIS A 36 9.39 4.54 7.05
N SER A 37 10.21 5.54 6.69
CA SER A 37 9.70 6.90 6.44
C SER A 37 8.79 6.95 5.22
N PHE A 38 9.18 6.24 4.16
CA PHE A 38 8.37 6.08 2.96
C PHE A 38 7.01 5.44 3.26
N ILE A 39 6.98 4.36 4.07
CA ILE A 39 5.71 3.71 4.43
C ILE A 39 4.83 4.65 5.27
N CYS A 40 5.41 5.38 6.22
CA CYS A 40 4.68 6.36 7.03
C CYS A 40 4.05 7.47 6.17
N ASP A 41 4.83 8.05 5.24
CA ASP A 41 4.34 9.08 4.34
C ASP A 41 3.23 8.54 3.42
N PHE A 42 3.40 7.32 2.92
CA PHE A 42 2.37 6.64 2.15
C PHE A 42 1.08 6.43 2.96
N LEU A 43 1.17 5.91 4.19
CA LEU A 43 0.02 5.71 5.09
C LEU A 43 -0.70 7.04 5.39
N ALA A 44 0.05 8.10 5.70
CA ALA A 44 -0.53 9.43 5.92
C ALA A 44 -1.27 9.94 4.68
N SER A 45 -0.69 9.77 3.49
CA SER A 45 -1.31 10.20 2.23
C SER A 45 -2.52 9.36 1.80
N SER A 46 -2.62 8.13 2.32
CA SER A 46 -3.65 7.14 1.99
C SER A 46 -4.71 6.95 3.07
N ALA A 47 -4.64 7.68 4.18
CA ALA A 47 -5.54 7.57 5.33
C ALA A 47 -7.04 7.80 5.03
N LYS A 48 -7.37 8.38 3.86
CA LYS A 48 -8.75 8.60 3.40
C LYS A 48 -9.37 7.39 2.68
N TYR A 49 -8.60 6.34 2.40
CA TYR A 49 -9.08 5.14 1.71
C TYR A 49 -9.28 4.01 2.71
N ASP A 50 -10.35 3.25 2.55
CA ASP A 50 -10.65 2.10 3.41
C ASP A 50 -9.80 0.87 3.06
N ASN A 51 -9.38 0.76 1.79
CA ASN A 51 -8.69 -0.42 1.29
C ASN A 51 -7.40 -0.06 0.53
N LEU A 52 -6.32 -0.76 0.88
CA LEU A 52 -5.03 -0.71 0.18
C LEU A 52 -4.81 -2.07 -0.51
N ILE A 53 -4.86 -2.10 -1.85
CA ILE A 53 -4.67 -3.33 -2.62
C ILE A 53 -3.28 -3.34 -3.24
N PHE A 54 -2.45 -4.28 -2.80
CA PHE A 54 -1.10 -4.46 -3.31
C PHE A 54 -1.04 -5.55 -4.37
N HIS A 55 -0.39 -5.28 -5.50
CA HIS A 55 -0.05 -6.32 -6.46
C HIS A 55 1.34 -6.11 -7.07
N CYS A 56 1.87 -7.17 -7.67
CA CYS A 56 3.00 -7.06 -8.58
C CYS A 56 2.70 -7.85 -9.86
N GLN A 57 3.71 -8.39 -10.52
CA GLN A 57 3.48 -9.15 -11.76
C GLN A 57 2.77 -10.48 -11.52
N MET A 58 3.22 -11.25 -10.52
CA MET A 58 2.64 -12.56 -10.17
C MET A 58 2.04 -12.60 -8.76
N SER A 59 2.19 -11.53 -7.97
CA SER A 59 1.72 -11.41 -6.59
C SER A 59 2.16 -12.54 -5.64
N GLN A 60 3.33 -13.15 -5.90
CA GLN A 60 3.88 -14.22 -5.04
C GLN A 60 4.95 -13.73 -4.06
N ILE A 61 5.67 -12.66 -4.40
CA ILE A 61 6.82 -12.18 -3.61
C ILE A 61 6.68 -10.69 -3.29
N ARG A 62 6.88 -9.81 -4.28
CA ARG A 62 6.92 -8.34 -4.07
C ARG A 62 5.60 -7.81 -3.47
N GLY A 63 4.47 -8.09 -4.11
CA GLY A 63 3.13 -7.68 -3.63
C GLY A 63 2.84 -8.06 -2.18
N PRO A 64 2.83 -9.36 -1.82
CA PRO A 64 2.54 -9.78 -0.44
C PRO A 64 3.59 -9.29 0.56
N THR A 65 4.86 -9.15 0.15
CA THR A 65 5.90 -8.60 1.04
C THR A 65 5.64 -7.13 1.38
N CYS A 66 5.31 -6.31 0.39
CA CYS A 66 5.03 -4.89 0.61
C CYS A 66 3.75 -4.69 1.43
N ALA A 67 2.71 -5.48 1.16
CA ALA A 67 1.48 -5.48 1.95
C ALA A 67 1.74 -5.80 3.42
N ARG A 68 2.55 -6.83 3.70
CA ARG A 68 2.94 -7.20 5.07
C ARG A 68 3.71 -6.07 5.77
N LEU A 69 4.71 -5.48 5.11
CA LEU A 69 5.50 -4.38 5.67
C LEU A 69 4.63 -3.15 5.97
N CYS A 70 3.68 -2.85 5.07
CA CYS A 70 2.70 -1.79 5.28
C CYS A 70 1.80 -2.08 6.49
N ALA A 71 1.32 -3.32 6.63
CA ALA A 71 0.44 -3.73 7.73
C ALA A 71 1.16 -3.74 9.08
N GLU A 72 2.43 -4.16 9.12
CA GLU A 72 3.30 -4.09 10.29
C GLU A 72 3.48 -2.63 10.72
N MET A 73 3.82 -1.73 9.80
CA MET A 73 3.98 -0.30 10.09
C MET A 73 2.68 0.37 10.54
N LEU A 74 1.55 0.02 9.93
CA LEU A 74 0.23 0.53 10.34
C LEU A 74 -0.08 0.10 11.78
N SER A 75 0.13 -1.18 12.09
CA SER A 75 -0.07 -1.72 13.45
C SER A 75 0.80 -0.99 14.47
N GLU A 76 2.10 -0.83 14.18
CA GLU A 76 3.02 -0.08 15.04
C GLU A 76 2.60 1.39 15.23
N SER A 77 2.12 2.03 14.16
CA SER A 77 1.70 3.43 14.20
C SER A 77 0.44 3.61 15.05
N VAL A 78 -0.49 2.65 14.98
CA VAL A 78 -1.69 2.61 15.82
C VAL A 78 -1.31 2.36 17.29
N GLU A 79 -0.43 1.39 17.57
CA GLU A 79 0.05 1.11 18.93
C GLU A 79 0.74 2.31 19.57
N LYS A 80 1.51 3.07 18.78
CA LYS A 80 2.19 4.30 19.22
C LYS A 80 1.25 5.51 19.30
N GLY A 81 -0.02 5.37 18.91
CA GLY A 81 -1.00 6.47 18.88
C GLY A 81 -0.72 7.54 17.82
N LEU A 82 0.07 7.21 16.79
CA LEU A 82 0.39 8.11 15.68
C LEU A 82 -0.72 8.12 14.60
N LEU A 83 -1.49 7.05 14.52
CA LEU A 83 -2.66 6.92 13.64
C LEU A 83 -3.84 6.37 14.44
N GLU A 84 -5.05 6.85 14.14
CA GLU A 84 -6.27 6.23 14.68
C GLU A 84 -6.58 4.95 13.91
N ALA A 85 -7.00 3.89 14.62
CA ALA A 85 -7.39 2.64 13.99
C ALA A 85 -8.67 2.83 13.16
N VAL A 86 -8.53 2.99 11.85
CA VAL A 86 -9.67 2.99 10.93
C VAL A 86 -10.01 1.53 10.65
N ASN A 87 -11.09 1.05 11.28
CA ASN A 87 -11.75 -0.26 11.07
C ASN A 87 -10.85 -1.34 10.45
N ALA A 88 -9.86 -1.83 11.23
CA ALA A 88 -9.06 -2.97 10.80
C ALA A 88 -9.99 -4.15 10.48
N PRO A 89 -9.94 -4.74 9.27
CA PRO A 89 -10.70 -5.93 8.97
C PRO A 89 -10.28 -7.02 9.95
N LYS A 90 -11.25 -7.58 10.68
CA LYS A 90 -11.03 -8.77 11.50
C LYS A 90 -10.72 -9.91 10.53
N VAL A 91 -9.47 -10.37 10.54
CA VAL A 91 -9.04 -11.60 9.86
C VAL A 91 -9.72 -12.80 10.50
#